data_AF-T1A6C0-F1
#
_entry.id   AF-T1A6C0-F1
#
_cell.length_a   1.000
_cell.length_b   1.000
_cell.length_c   1.000
_cell.angle_alpha   90.00
_cell.angle_beta   90.00
_cell.angle_gamma   90.00
#
_symmetry.space_group_name_H-M   'P 1'
#
loop_
_entity.id
_entity.type
_entity.pdbx_description
1 polymer ?
#
loop_
_entity_poly.entity_id
_entity_poly.type
_entity_poly.pdbx_seq_one_letter_code
_entity_poly.pdbx_strand_id
1 'polypeptide(L)'
;MAVDLQTHVVLDNLSAPKTHEVERWLRRHPRFHFHFIPTSSSWVNMVESWLSQLEKKALMRGGFRSVPELKQAILDYVAVSNGRAGPWVWTKDAQEIMRKIRKLRERPQAPTVDLETGRIKAFPSATHH
;
A
#
# COMPACT_ATOMS: atom_id res chain seq x y z
N MET A 1 -7.31 -9.05 -33.18
CA MET A 1 -8.46 -8.57 -32.36
C MET A 1 -7.95 -8.40 -30.94
N ALA A 2 -8.10 -7.22 -30.34
CA ALA A 2 -7.67 -7.03 -28.95
C ALA A 2 -8.60 -7.85 -28.05
N VAL A 3 -8.02 -8.77 -27.28
CA VAL A 3 -8.74 -9.53 -26.25
C VAL A 3 -9.29 -8.51 -25.26
N ASP A 4 -10.59 -8.61 -24.92
CA ASP A 4 -11.20 -7.76 -23.91
C ASP A 4 -10.69 -8.17 -22.51
N LEU A 5 -9.47 -7.73 -22.20
CA LEU A 5 -8.82 -8.02 -20.94
C LEU A 5 -9.46 -7.20 -19.82
N GLN A 6 -9.76 -7.90 -18.73
CA GLN A 6 -10.16 -7.29 -17.47
C GLN A 6 -8.93 -6.63 -16.81
N THR A 7 -9.10 -5.39 -16.36
CA THR A 7 -8.06 -4.62 -15.66
C THR A 7 -8.38 -4.59 -14.18
N HIS A 8 -7.57 -5.26 -13.38
CA HIS A 8 -7.68 -5.25 -11.92
C HIS A 8 -6.70 -4.25 -11.33
N VAL A 9 -7.22 -3.25 -10.62
CA VAL A 9 -6.43 -2.19 -9.97
C VAL A 9 -6.48 -2.42 -8.47
N VAL A 10 -5.32 -2.64 -7.86
CA VAL A 10 -5.19 -2.75 -6.40
C VAL A 10 -4.83 -1.37 -5.85
N LEU A 11 -5.66 -0.86 -4.95
CA LEU A 11 -5.57 0.48 -4.38
C LEU A 11 -5.34 0.40 -2.87
N ASP A 12 -4.69 1.44 -2.33
CA ASP A 12 -4.62 1.60 -0.88
C ASP A 12 -5.98 1.99 -0.28
N ASN A 13 -6.11 1.96 1.04
CA ASN A 13 -7.37 2.29 1.73
C ASN A 13 -7.55 3.81 1.95
N LEU A 14 -6.93 4.67 1.15
CA LEU A 14 -7.19 6.11 1.22
C LEU A 14 -8.67 6.37 0.87
N SER A 15 -9.28 7.36 1.51
CA SER A 15 -10.72 7.67 1.38
C SER A 15 -11.14 8.15 -0.01
N ALA A 16 -10.18 8.59 -0.84
CA ALA A 16 -10.40 9.24 -2.13
C ALA A 16 -11.16 8.39 -3.18
N PRO A 17 -10.99 7.06 -3.29
CA PRO A 17 -11.66 6.27 -4.32
C PRO A 17 -13.12 5.90 -3.98
N LYS A 18 -13.69 6.45 -2.90
CA LYS A 18 -15.09 6.19 -2.48
C LYS A 18 -16.06 7.31 -2.86
N THR A 19 -15.66 8.22 -3.74
CA THR A 19 -16.54 9.31 -4.20
C THR A 19 -17.56 8.80 -5.22
N HIS A 20 -18.72 9.46 -5.28
CA HIS A 20 -19.77 9.14 -6.27
C HIS A 20 -19.28 9.25 -7.72
N GLU A 21 -18.25 10.07 -7.98
CA GLU A 21 -17.65 10.23 -9.30
C GLU A 21 -16.91 8.97 -9.74
N VAL A 22 -16.10 8.39 -8.86
CA VAL A 22 -15.36 7.15 -9.13
C VAL A 22 -16.34 6.00 -9.34
N GLU A 23 -17.37 5.90 -8.50
CA GLU A 23 -18.41 4.87 -8.62
C GLU A 23 -19.17 4.97 -9.96
N ARG A 24 -19.55 6.19 -10.37
CA ARG A 24 -20.19 6.45 -11.67
C ARG A 24 -19.26 6.14 -12.84
N TRP A 25 -17.96 6.36 -12.68
CA TRP A 25 -16.98 6.00 -13.70
C TRP A 25 -16.86 4.48 -13.83
N LEU A 26 -16.74 3.74 -12.73
CA LEU A 26 -16.63 2.27 -12.75
C LEU A 26 -17.86 1.61 -13.40
N ARG A 27 -19.07 2.10 -13.11
CA ARG A 27 -20.31 1.62 -13.78
C ARG A 27 -20.27 1.77 -15.30
N ARG A 28 -19.61 2.81 -15.82
CA ARG A 28 -19.48 3.05 -17.27
C ARG A 28 -18.30 2.28 -17.89
N HIS A 29 -17.40 1.73 -17.07
CA HIS A 29 -16.18 1.05 -17.53
C HIS A 29 -16.05 -0.32 -16.84
N PRO A 30 -16.92 -1.30 -17.18
CA PRO A 30 -17.01 -2.59 -16.50
C PRO A 30 -15.75 -3.47 -16.64
N ARG A 31 -14.82 -3.09 -17.52
CA ARG A 31 -13.50 -3.71 -17.67
C ARG A 31 -12.57 -3.45 -16.49
N PHE A 32 -12.82 -2.40 -15.70
CA PHE A 32 -11.97 -2.02 -14.56
C PHE A 32 -12.58 -2.48 -13.24
N HIS A 33 -11.79 -3.20 -12.46
CA HIS A 33 -12.16 -3.72 -11.14
C HIS A 33 -11.21 -3.16 -10.09
N PHE A 34 -11.74 -2.44 -9.12
CA PHE A 34 -10.94 -1.86 -8.04
C PHE A 34 -10.98 -2.77 -6.82
N HIS A 35 -9.81 -3.12 -6.31
CA HIS A 35 -9.61 -3.91 -5.09
C HIS A 35 -8.91 -3.05 -4.05
N PHE A 36 -9.47 -2.95 -2.86
CA PHE A 36 -8.90 -2.15 -1.78
C PHE A 36 -8.14 -3.06 -0.82
N ILE A 37 -6.88 -2.74 -0.55
CA ILE A 37 -6.12 -3.47 0.47
C ILE A 37 -6.72 -3.19 1.85
N PRO A 38 -6.82 -4.20 2.75
CA PRO A 38 -7.31 -3.98 4.11
C PRO A 38 -6.42 -3.01 4.89
N THR A 39 -6.99 -2.34 5.89
CA THR A 39 -6.22 -1.54 6.85
C THR A 39 -5.06 -2.36 7.43
N SER A 40 -3.92 -1.70 7.62
CA SER A 40 -2.67 -2.33 8.11
C SER A 40 -2.05 -3.35 7.14
N SER A 41 -2.36 -3.27 5.83
CA SER A 41 -1.77 -4.11 4.79
C SER A 41 -0.81 -3.35 3.86
N SER A 42 -0.01 -2.44 4.39
CA SER A 42 0.99 -1.68 3.61
C SER A 42 2.01 -2.58 2.89
N TRP A 43 2.23 -3.80 3.40
CA TRP A 43 3.11 -4.80 2.78
C TRP A 43 2.65 -5.26 1.39
N VAL A 44 1.37 -5.11 1.03
CA VAL A 44 0.86 -5.39 -0.33
C VAL A 44 0.81 -4.13 -1.20
N ASN A 45 1.16 -2.96 -0.67
CA ASN A 45 1.11 -1.72 -1.43
C ASN A 45 2.34 -1.59 -2.35
N MET A 46 2.17 -2.00 -3.61
CA MET A 46 3.23 -1.93 -4.61
C MET A 46 3.65 -0.49 -4.92
N VAL A 47 2.73 0.49 -4.81
CA VAL A 47 3.05 1.90 -5.02
C VAL A 47 4.04 2.39 -3.96
N GLU A 48 3.85 2.03 -2.69
CA GLU A 48 4.82 2.33 -1.63
C GLU A 48 6.19 1.70 -1.90
N SER A 49 6.21 0.46 -2.38
CA SER A 49 7.46 -0.21 -2.76
C SER A 49 8.17 0.52 -3.90
N TRP A 50 7.42 0.96 -4.91
CA TRP A 50 7.96 1.76 -6.01
C TRP A 50 8.47 3.12 -5.54
N LEU A 51 7.73 3.81 -4.66
CA LEU A 51 8.13 5.09 -4.07
C LEU A 51 9.43 4.95 -3.25
N SER A 52 9.57 3.88 -2.47
CA SER A 52 10.83 3.60 -1.75
C SER A 52 12.02 3.41 -2.72
N GLN A 53 11.79 2.82 -3.89
CA GLN A 53 12.82 2.64 -4.91
C GLN A 53 13.14 3.96 -5.63
N LEU A 54 12.15 4.82 -5.88
CA LEU A 54 12.36 6.18 -6.39
C LEU A 54 13.21 6.98 -5.41
N GLU A 55 12.83 6.97 -4.13
CA GLU A 55 13.54 7.66 -3.06
C GLU A 55 15.01 7.23 -3.01
N LYS A 56 15.29 5.93 -2.87
CA LYS A 56 16.65 5.40 -2.74
C LYS A 56 17.53 5.63 -3.98
N LYS A 57 16.95 5.56 -5.17
CA LYS A 57 17.72 5.55 -6.43
C LYS A 57 17.84 6.92 -7.08
N ALA A 58 16.83 7.79 -6.94
CA ALA A 58 16.79 9.09 -7.59
C ALA A 58 16.88 10.25 -6.59
N LEU A 59 16.19 10.17 -5.44
CA LEU A 59 16.04 11.32 -4.56
C LEU A 59 17.15 11.44 -3.50
N MET A 60 17.46 10.37 -2.77
CA MET A 60 18.49 10.39 -1.71
C MET A 60 19.91 10.62 -2.24
N ARG A 61 20.14 10.38 -3.54
CA ARG A 61 21.44 10.57 -4.18
C ARG A 61 21.54 11.89 -4.95
N GLY A 62 20.44 12.63 -5.06
CA GLY A 62 20.35 13.88 -5.81
C GLY A 62 20.46 15.08 -4.89
N GLY A 63 21.42 15.97 -5.15
CA GLY A 63 21.40 17.33 -4.62
C GLY A 63 20.67 18.24 -5.60
N PHE A 64 19.40 18.53 -5.35
CA PHE A 64 18.59 19.38 -6.23
C PHE A 64 18.69 20.84 -5.82
N ARG A 65 18.93 21.72 -6.78
CA ARG A 65 19.05 23.18 -6.59
C ARG A 65 17.75 23.92 -6.89
N SER A 66 16.75 23.22 -7.44
CA SER A 66 15.45 23.80 -7.77
C SER A 66 14.33 22.76 -7.89
N VAL A 67 13.07 23.20 -7.80
CA VAL A 67 11.89 22.35 -8.03
C VAL A 67 11.84 21.78 -9.47
N PRO A 68 12.13 22.54 -10.53
CA PRO A 68 12.21 21.98 -11.88
C PRO A 68 13.21 20.84 -12.02
N GLU A 69 14.37 20.96 -11.39
CA GLU A 69 15.40 19.91 -11.39
C GLU A 69 14.91 18.64 -10.69
N LEU A 70 14.26 18.77 -9.52
CA LEU A 70 13.62 17.65 -8.84
C LEU A 70 12.55 16.97 -9.70
N LYS A 71 11.69 17.77 -10.37
CA LYS A 71 10.67 17.23 -11.28
C LYS A 71 11.29 16.45 -12.42
N GLN A 72 12.36 16.95 -13.02
CA GLN A 72 13.05 16.27 -14.10
C GLN A 72 13.64 14.94 -13.63
N ALA A 73 14.28 14.91 -12.46
CA ALA A 73 14.82 13.67 -11.90
C ALA A 73 13.75 12.60 -11.64
N ILE A 74 12.56 13.01 -11.18
CA ILE A 74 11.41 12.10 -11.01
C ILE A 74 10.96 11.56 -12.38
N LEU A 75 10.82 12.43 -13.39
CA LEU A 75 10.40 12.02 -14.73
C LEU A 75 11.41 11.08 -15.41
N ASP A 76 12.71 11.36 -15.26
CA ASP A 76 13.79 10.51 -15.77
C ASP A 76 13.75 9.13 -15.11
N TYR A 77 13.51 9.09 -13.79
CA TYR A 77 13.34 7.83 -13.07
C TYR A 77 12.11 7.06 -13.57
N VAL A 78 10.99 7.73 -13.79
CA VAL A 78 9.76 7.12 -14.34
C VAL A 78 10.04 6.51 -15.72
N ALA A 79 10.74 7.24 -16.60
CA ALA A 79 11.10 6.73 -17.93
C ALA A 79 11.97 5.46 -17.85
N VAL A 80 13.01 5.47 -17.02
CA VAL A 80 13.88 4.30 -16.81
C VAL A 80 13.12 3.13 -16.18
N SER A 81 12.26 3.41 -15.20
CA SER A 81 11.44 2.40 -14.55
C SER A 81 10.47 1.74 -15.53
N ASN A 82 9.79 2.53 -16.37
CA ASN A 82 8.83 2.04 -17.37
C ASN A 82 9.52 1.22 -18.47
N GLY A 83 10.71 1.64 -18.91
CA GLY A 83 11.49 0.88 -19.89
C GLY A 83 11.98 -0.49 -19.40
N ARG A 84 11.94 -0.75 -18.09
CA ARG A 84 12.29 -2.03 -17.46
C ARG A 84 11.10 -2.70 -16.78
N ALA A 85 9.89 -2.19 -17.00
CA ALA A 85 8.71 -2.69 -16.32
C ALA A 85 8.44 -4.14 -16.73
N GLY A 86 8.30 -4.99 -15.73
CA GLY A 86 7.84 -6.37 -15.88
C GLY A 86 6.79 -6.66 -14.81
N PRO A 87 6.13 -7.82 -14.89
CA PRO A 87 5.21 -8.26 -13.84
C PRO A 87 5.90 -8.22 -12.48
N TRP A 88 5.27 -7.58 -11.50
CA TRP A 88 5.77 -7.63 -10.14
C TRP A 88 5.52 -9.01 -9.55
N VAL A 89 6.61 -9.72 -9.22
CA VAL A 89 6.54 -11.05 -8.63
C VAL A 89 6.59 -10.93 -7.11
N TRP A 90 5.48 -11.25 -6.45
CA TRP A 90 5.43 -11.39 -5.01
C TRP A 90 6.29 -12.58 -4.57
N THR A 91 7.30 -12.33 -3.75
CA THR A 91 8.23 -13.37 -3.27
C THR A 91 7.71 -14.11 -2.04
N LYS A 92 6.63 -13.62 -1.45
CA LYS A 92 6.01 -14.19 -0.24
C LYS A 92 4.63 -14.71 -0.58
N ASP A 93 4.36 -15.94 -0.14
CA ASP A 93 3.08 -16.58 -0.32
C ASP A 93 1.98 -15.87 0.49
N ALA A 94 0.83 -15.64 -0.14
CA ALA A 94 -0.28 -14.94 0.49
C ALA A 94 -0.78 -15.66 1.76
N GLN A 95 -0.84 -17.00 1.75
CA GLN A 95 -1.29 -17.78 2.90
C GLN A 95 -0.29 -17.72 4.06
N GLU A 96 1.01 -17.70 3.77
CA GLU A 96 2.05 -17.44 4.76
C GLU A 96 1.87 -16.08 5.44
N ILE A 97 1.60 -15.03 4.66
CA ILE A 97 1.42 -13.68 5.20
C ILE A 97 0.13 -13.58 6.01
N MET A 98 -0.97 -14.14 5.52
CA MET A 98 -2.25 -14.18 6.24
C MET A 98 -2.15 -14.94 7.56
N ARG A 99 -1.41 -16.06 7.61
CA ARG A 99 -1.10 -16.76 8.87
C ARG A 99 -0.33 -15.89 9.86
N LYS A 100 0.68 -15.13 9.39
CA LYS A 100 1.45 -14.22 10.25
C LYS A 100 0.58 -13.09 10.79
N ILE A 101 -0.27 -12.49 9.96
CA ILE A 101 -1.22 -11.44 10.38
C ILE A 101 -2.18 -11.97 11.43
N ARG A 102 -2.76 -13.15 11.21
CA ARG A 102 -3.65 -13.80 12.17
C ARG A 102 -2.94 -14.01 13.51
N LYS A 103 -1.74 -14.58 13.50
CA LYS A 103 -0.93 -14.78 14.71
C LYS A 103 -0.64 -13.47 15.43
N LEU A 104 -0.40 -12.37 14.70
CA LEU A 104 -0.19 -11.04 15.30
C LEU A 104 -1.47 -10.47 15.93
N ARG A 105 -2.64 -10.65 15.31
CA ARG A 105 -3.94 -10.24 15.90
C ARG A 105 -4.32 -11.05 17.14
N GLU A 106 -3.92 -12.32 17.19
CA GLU A 106 -4.15 -13.21 18.33
C GLU A 106 -3.15 -12.98 19.48
N ARG A 107 -2.10 -12.16 19.30
CA ARG A 107 -1.17 -11.84 20.38
C ARG A 107 -1.86 -10.96 21.42
N PRO A 108 -1.83 -11.35 22.72
CA PRO A 108 -2.30 -10.49 23.80
C PRO A 108 -1.55 -9.15 23.74
N GLN A 109 -2.30 -8.04 23.68
CA GLN A 109 -1.73 -6.70 23.65
C GLN A 109 -0.94 -6.44 24.94
N ALA A 110 0.35 -6.10 24.85
CA ALA A 110 1.20 -6.02 26.04
C ALA A 110 0.53 -5.22 27.17
N PRO A 111 0.62 -5.68 28.44
CA PRO A 111 0.04 -4.97 29.56
C PRO A 111 0.50 -3.52 29.53
N THR A 112 -0.47 -2.60 29.51
CA THR A 112 -0.16 -1.17 29.50
C THR A 112 0.01 -0.73 30.94
N VAL A 113 1.13 -0.07 31.25
CA VAL A 113 1.35 0.51 32.57
C VAL A 113 0.59 1.83 32.64
N ASP A 114 -0.26 1.95 33.65
CA ASP A 114 -0.87 3.22 34.00
C ASP A 114 0.23 4.16 34.51
N LEU A 115 0.53 5.22 33.75
CA LEU A 115 1.67 6.10 34.01
C LEU A 115 1.48 6.97 35.25
N GLU A 116 0.25 7.14 35.74
CA GLU A 116 -0.06 7.92 36.94
C GLU A 116 0.03 7.08 38.21
N THR A 117 -0.36 5.80 38.13
CA THR A 117 -0.47 4.91 39.30
C THR A 117 0.58 3.80 39.35
N GLY A 118 1.36 3.62 38.28
CA GLY A 118 2.36 2.55 38.15
C GLY A 118 1.77 1.14 38.05
N ARG A 119 0.45 0.99 38.00
CA ARG A 119 -0.23 -0.31 37.95
C ARG A 119 -0.28 -0.87 36.54
N ILE A 120 -0.11 -2.19 36.41
CA ILE A 120 -0.34 -2.90 35.15
C ILE A 120 -1.86 -2.99 34.90
N LYS A 121 -2.35 -2.41 33.80
CA LYS A 121 -3.69 -2.69 33.29
C LYS A 121 -3.67 -4.03 32.57
N ALA A 122 -4.51 -4.97 33.02
CA ALA A 122 -4.70 -6.27 32.37
C ALA A 122 -5.21 -6.10 30.94
N PHE A 123 -4.97 -7.11 30.10
CA PHE A 123 -5.33 -7.14 28.68
C PHE A 123 -6.78 -6.67 28.45
N PRO A 124 -7.04 -5.75 27.50
CA PRO A 124 -8.41 -5.49 27.09
C PRO A 124 -8.97 -6.79 26.50
N SER A 125 -10.09 -7.27 27.08
CA SER A 125 -10.77 -8.47 26.60
C SER A 125 -11.21 -8.22 25.15
N ALA A 126 -10.72 -9.05 24.21
CA ALA A 126 -11.08 -8.95 22.81
C ALA A 126 -12.47 -9.54 22.58
N THR A 127 -13.52 -8.78 22.92
CA THR A 127 -14.88 -9.10 22.49
C THR A 127 -14.97 -8.86 20.98
N HIS A 128 -15.01 -9.93 20.19
CA HIS A 128 -15.36 -9.86 18.78
C HIS A 128 -16.90 -9.82 18.68
N HIS A 129 -17.44 -8.77 18.06
CA HIS A 129 -18.80 -8.69 17.53
C HIS A 129 -18.74 -8.81 16.00
#